data_AF-A0A353SVN4-F1
#
_entry.id   AF-A0A353SVN4-F1
#
_cell.length_a   1.000
_cell.length_b   1.000
_cell.length_c   1.000
_cell.angle_alpha   90.00
_cell.angle_beta   90.00
_cell.angle_gamma   90.00
#
_symmetry.space_group_name_H-M   'P 1'
#
loop_
_entity.id
_entity.type
_entity.pdbx_description
1 polymer ?
#
loop_
_entity_poly.entity_id
_entity_poly.type
_entity_poly.pdbx_seq_one_letter_code
_entity_poly.pdbx_strand_id
1 'polypeptide(L)'
;MAYVELRAGHDQIYFGRWRRMDASSIDLRKAYRQLERLLREIAAALETEDIPAARMDLEKAFEALNTAGSGEEGPESLRYMDHALSYAHRVIGDLLHEKGLPPHSPADFAGWYDAGEVPFREDW
;
A
#
# COMPACT_ATOMS: atom_id res chain seq x y z
N MET A 1 6.18 -3.29 19.01
CA MET A 1 4.94 -2.53 18.75
C MET A 1 4.11 -3.33 17.74
N ALA A 2 2.78 -3.31 17.83
CA ALA A 2 1.91 -4.03 16.90
C ALA A 2 2.05 -3.46 15.47
N TYR A 3 1.91 -4.33 14.46
CA TYR A 3 1.86 -3.98 13.03
C TYR A 3 3.03 -3.15 12.47
N VAL A 4 4.19 -3.15 13.14
CA VAL A 4 5.40 -2.42 12.67
C VAL A 4 5.81 -2.87 11.27
N GLU A 5 5.79 -4.18 11.01
CA GLU A 5 6.15 -4.74 9.70
C GLU A 5 5.15 -4.32 8.61
N LEU A 6 3.85 -4.22 8.92
CA LEU A 6 2.84 -3.77 7.95
C LEU A 6 3.07 -2.30 7.56
N ARG A 7 3.35 -1.44 8.54
CA ARG A 7 3.67 -0.03 8.33
C ARG A 7 4.95 0.14 7.51
N ALA A 8 6.02 -0.56 7.90
CA ALA A 8 7.30 -0.52 7.19
C ALA A 8 7.18 -1.06 5.75
N GLY A 9 6.41 -2.14 5.57
CA GLY A 9 6.10 -2.71 4.26
C GLY A 9 5.32 -1.74 3.38
N HIS A 10 4.30 -1.09 3.93
CA HIS A 10 3.56 -0.02 3.27
C HIS A 10 4.49 1.12 2.84
N ASP A 11 5.28 1.67 3.76
CA ASP A 11 6.16 2.81 3.49
C ASP A 11 7.22 2.48 2.44
N GLN A 12 7.78 1.28 2.48
CA GLN A 12 8.74 0.81 1.47
C GLN A 12 8.14 0.80 0.06
N ILE A 13 6.85 0.47 -0.06
CA ILE A 13 6.14 0.50 -1.35
C ILE A 13 5.76 1.94 -1.68
N TYR A 14 5.25 2.71 -0.72
CA TYR A 14 4.86 4.11 -0.90
C TYR A 14 6.01 4.97 -1.42
N PHE A 15 7.20 4.81 -0.88
CA PHE A 15 8.42 5.52 -1.34
C PHE A 15 9.22 4.74 -2.38
N GLY A 16 8.64 3.69 -2.96
CA GLY A 16 9.32 2.80 -3.89
C GLY A 16 9.64 3.46 -5.24
N ARG A 17 10.71 2.95 -5.88
CA ARG A 17 11.19 3.43 -7.19
C ARG A 17 10.13 3.43 -8.30
N TRP A 18 9.13 2.56 -8.20
CA TRP A 18 8.05 2.42 -9.19
C TRP A 18 7.21 3.69 -9.39
N ARG A 19 7.28 4.65 -8.45
CA ARG A 19 6.64 5.96 -8.57
C ARG A 19 7.47 7.03 -9.29
N ARG A 20 8.76 6.78 -9.57
CA ARG A 20 9.62 7.77 -10.24
C ARG A 20 9.28 7.87 -11.73
N MET A 21 9.49 9.04 -12.34
CA MET A 21 9.26 9.24 -13.79
C MET A 21 10.11 8.32 -14.67
N ASP A 22 11.28 7.88 -14.17
CA ASP A 22 12.20 6.97 -14.84
C ASP A 22 12.00 5.49 -14.44
N ALA A 23 10.89 5.15 -13.78
CA ALA A 23 10.61 3.79 -13.34
C ALA A 23 10.58 2.81 -14.53
N SER A 24 11.32 1.71 -14.40
CA SER A 24 11.35 0.65 -15.40
C SER A 24 10.22 -0.34 -15.20
N SER A 25 9.92 -1.16 -16.23
CA SER A 25 8.96 -2.27 -16.08
C SER A 25 9.39 -3.30 -15.02
N ILE A 26 10.69 -3.39 -14.70
CA ILE A 26 11.20 -4.22 -13.61
C ILE A 26 10.77 -3.64 -12.25
N ASP A 27 10.83 -2.32 -12.09
CA ASP A 27 10.40 -1.64 -10.86
C ASP A 27 8.91 -1.84 -10.62
N LEU A 28 8.10 -1.74 -11.67
CA LEU A 28 6.65 -1.98 -11.60
C LEU A 28 6.34 -3.41 -11.19
N ARG A 29 6.94 -4.41 -11.86
CA ARG A 29 6.75 -5.83 -11.50
C ARG A 29 7.21 -6.15 -10.08
N LYS A 30 8.27 -5.48 -9.60
CA LYS A 30 8.75 -5.63 -8.23
C LYS A 30 7.75 -5.06 -7.24
N ALA A 31 7.26 -3.83 -7.48
CA ALA A 31 6.28 -3.18 -6.62
C ALA A 31 4.95 -3.95 -6.60
N TYR A 32 4.48 -4.48 -7.73
CA TYR A 32 3.30 -5.34 -7.80
C TYR A 32 3.42 -6.53 -6.84
N ARG A 33 4.53 -7.27 -6.89
CA ARG A 33 4.76 -8.43 -6.01
C ARG A 33 4.91 -8.03 -4.54
N GLN A 34 5.51 -6.88 -4.26
CA GLN A 34 5.61 -6.35 -2.90
C GLN A 34 4.22 -5.99 -2.36
N LEU A 35 3.36 -5.38 -3.18
CA LEU A 35 1.99 -5.03 -2.82
C LEU A 35 1.15 -6.29 -2.60
N GLU A 36 1.23 -7.28 -3.49
CA GLU A 36 0.55 -8.57 -3.29
C GLU A 36 0.93 -9.22 -1.96
N ARG A 37 2.22 -9.21 -1.62
CA ARG A 37 2.70 -9.76 -0.34
C ARG A 37 2.15 -8.97 0.85
N LEU A 38 2.19 -7.64 0.80
CA LEU A 38 1.65 -6.79 1.85
C LEU A 38 0.15 -7.05 2.08
N LEU A 39 -0.64 -7.15 1.01
CA LEU A 39 -2.08 -7.43 1.13
C LEU A 39 -2.35 -8.79 1.79
N ARG A 40 -1.54 -9.81 1.51
CA ARG A 40 -1.64 -11.12 2.17
C ARG A 40 -1.26 -11.06 3.65
N GLU A 41 -0.25 -10.27 4.01
CA GLU A 41 0.13 -10.05 5.41
C GLU A 41 -0.96 -9.29 6.18
N ILE A 42 -1.58 -8.29 5.54
CA ILE A 42 -2.76 -7.59 6.08
C ILE A 42 -3.94 -8.56 6.26
N ALA A 43 -4.20 -9.42 5.27
CA ALA A 43 -5.27 -10.42 5.37
C ALA A 43 -5.08 -11.33 6.59
N ALA A 44 -3.86 -11.82 6.81
CA ALA A 44 -3.52 -12.63 7.97
C ALA A 44 -3.72 -11.86 9.30
N ALA A 45 -3.39 -10.57 9.34
CA ALA A 45 -3.64 -9.73 10.51
C ALA A 45 -5.14 -9.54 10.80
N LEU A 46 -5.98 -9.49 9.76
CA LEU A 46 -7.43 -9.41 9.91
C LEU A 46 -8.09 -10.75 10.26
N GLU A 47 -7.41 -11.89 10.19
CA GLU A 47 -8.01 -13.17 10.63
C GLU A 47 -8.33 -13.16 12.13
N THR A 48 -7.59 -12.37 12.92
CA THR A 48 -7.75 -12.29 14.38
C THR A 48 -8.55 -11.07 14.84
N GLU A 49 -9.03 -10.22 13.93
CA GLU A 49 -9.76 -8.99 14.23
C GLU A 49 -11.11 -8.96 13.48
N ASP A 50 -12.16 -8.47 14.13
CA ASP A 50 -13.47 -8.28 13.50
C ASP A 50 -13.71 -6.80 13.18
N ILE A 51 -13.13 -6.35 12.06
CA ILE A 51 -13.25 -4.97 11.57
C ILE A 51 -13.87 -5.01 10.17
N PRO A 52 -15.21 -4.94 10.03
CA PRO A 52 -15.88 -5.08 8.74
C PRO A 52 -15.45 -4.05 7.69
N ALA A 53 -15.20 -2.80 8.08
CA ALA A 53 -14.73 -1.75 7.19
C ALA A 53 -13.35 -2.11 6.58
N ALA A 54 -12.43 -2.58 7.42
CA ALA A 54 -11.10 -3.01 7.02
C ALA A 54 -11.13 -4.21 6.06
N ARG A 55 -12.06 -5.16 6.25
CA ARG A 55 -12.26 -6.28 5.32
C ARG A 55 -12.71 -5.78 3.94
N MET A 56 -13.67 -4.86 3.90
CA MET A 56 -14.17 -4.29 2.65
C MET A 56 -13.08 -3.48 1.91
N ASP A 57 -12.25 -2.73 2.63
CA ASP A 57 -11.13 -2.03 1.99
C ASP A 57 -10.03 -2.98 1.53
N LEU A 58 -9.77 -4.09 2.24
CA LEU A 58 -8.86 -5.13 1.77
C LEU A 58 -9.35 -5.79 0.48
N GLU A 59 -10.65 -6.05 0.34
CA GLU A 59 -11.24 -6.57 -0.89
C GLU A 59 -11.01 -5.63 -2.08
N LYS A 60 -11.25 -4.32 -1.88
CA LYS A 60 -10.97 -3.30 -2.91
C LYS A 60 -9.48 -3.22 -3.25
N ALA A 61 -8.60 -3.42 -2.27
CA ALA A 61 -7.16 -3.44 -2.51
C ALA A 61 -6.75 -4.60 -3.43
N PHE A 62 -7.29 -5.80 -3.19
CA PHE A 62 -7.06 -6.96 -4.07
C PHE A 62 -7.69 -6.78 -5.45
N GLU A 63 -8.90 -6.21 -5.54
CA GLU A 63 -9.56 -5.92 -6.82
C GLU A 63 -8.71 -4.96 -7.68
N ALA A 64 -8.24 -3.87 -7.09
CA ALA A 64 -7.37 -2.91 -7.76
C ALA A 64 -6.06 -3.58 -8.21
N LEU A 65 -5.41 -4.34 -7.35
CA LEU A 65 -4.16 -5.04 -7.71
C LEU A 65 -4.37 -6.06 -8.84
N ASN A 66 -5.44 -6.86 -8.80
CA ASN A 66 -5.75 -7.82 -9.86
C ASN A 66 -6.01 -7.13 -11.20
N THR A 67 -6.68 -5.98 -11.18
CA THR A 67 -6.90 -5.15 -12.37
C THR A 67 -5.57 -4.67 -12.94
N ALA A 68 -4.65 -4.18 -12.10
CA ALA A 68 -3.31 -3.77 -12.51
C ALA A 68 -2.50 -4.89 -13.20
N GLY A 69 -2.71 -6.15 -12.79
CA GLY A 69 -1.99 -7.33 -13.30
C GLY A 69 -2.58 -7.95 -14.58
N SER A 70 -3.74 -7.50 -15.02
CA SER A 70 -4.51 -8.11 -16.13
C SER A 70 -3.96 -7.84 -17.55
N GLY A 71 -2.78 -7.21 -17.66
CA GLY A 71 -2.04 -7.06 -18.92
C GLY A 71 -1.94 -5.65 -19.46
N GLU A 72 -2.45 -4.65 -18.74
CA GLU A 72 -2.26 -3.25 -19.08
C GLU A 72 -0.84 -2.79 -18.71
N GLU A 73 0.15 -2.97 -19.60
CA GLU A 73 1.41 -2.23 -19.46
C GLU A 73 1.15 -0.75 -19.82
N GLY A 74 1.03 0.13 -18.81
CA GLY A 74 0.75 1.55 -19.06
C GLY A 74 0.32 2.36 -17.83
N PRO A 75 -0.06 3.63 -18.03
CA PRO A 75 -0.45 4.56 -16.95
C PRO A 75 -1.64 4.08 -16.09
N GLU A 76 -2.53 3.26 -16.64
CA GLU A 76 -3.68 2.73 -15.90
C GLU A 76 -3.26 1.67 -14.86
N SER A 77 -2.33 0.77 -15.17
CA SER A 77 -1.79 -0.19 -14.19
C SER A 77 -1.09 0.51 -13.02
N LEU A 78 -0.38 1.62 -13.28
CA LEU A 78 0.17 2.47 -12.21
C LEU A 78 -0.91 3.02 -11.29
N ARG A 79 -2.01 3.52 -11.86
CA ARG A 79 -3.15 4.04 -11.09
C ARG A 79 -3.79 2.96 -10.22
N TYR A 80 -3.98 1.77 -10.77
CA TYR A 80 -4.55 0.65 -10.01
C TYR A 80 -3.61 0.15 -8.89
N MET A 81 -2.29 0.15 -9.11
CA MET A 81 -1.32 -0.13 -8.05
C MET A 81 -1.36 0.93 -6.94
N ASP A 82 -1.53 2.21 -7.30
CA ASP A 82 -1.70 3.30 -6.35
C ASP A 82 -2.98 3.14 -5.52
N HIS A 83 -4.11 2.84 -6.17
CA HIS A 83 -5.37 2.55 -5.49
C HIS A 83 -5.25 1.37 -4.51
N ALA A 84 -4.61 0.28 -4.93
CA ALA A 84 -4.38 -0.88 -4.07
C ALA A 84 -3.54 -0.51 -2.82
N LEU A 85 -2.54 0.35 -2.97
CA LEU A 85 -1.74 0.84 -1.84
C LEU A 85 -2.55 1.77 -0.93
N SER A 86 -3.37 2.68 -1.49
CA SER A 86 -4.23 3.57 -0.70
C SER A 86 -5.28 2.81 0.13
N TYR A 87 -5.86 1.74 -0.42
CA TYR A 87 -6.73 0.86 0.36
C TYR A 87 -5.94 0.10 1.45
N ALA A 88 -4.75 -0.42 1.13
CA ALA A 88 -3.89 -1.05 2.14
C ALA A 88 -3.57 -0.10 3.30
N HIS A 89 -3.32 1.18 3.01
CA HIS A 89 -3.08 2.21 4.01
C HIS A 89 -4.26 2.37 4.97
N ARG A 90 -5.50 2.45 4.45
CA ARG A 90 -6.73 2.54 5.26
C ARG A 90 -6.88 1.35 6.19
N VAL A 91 -6.66 0.14 5.67
CA VAL A 91 -6.73 -1.08 6.47
C VAL A 91 -5.71 -1.10 7.61
N ILE A 92 -4.47 -0.64 7.35
CA ILE A 92 -3.45 -0.49 8.40
C ILE A 92 -3.89 0.55 9.43
N GLY A 93 -4.50 1.66 8.99
CA GLY A 93 -5.08 2.68 9.88
C GLY A 93 -6.14 2.10 10.82
N ASP A 94 -7.08 1.33 10.28
CA ASP A 94 -8.13 0.66 11.05
C ASP A 94 -7.55 -0.34 12.07
N LEU A 95 -6.57 -1.16 11.66
CA LEU A 95 -5.87 -2.08 12.56
C LEU A 95 -5.17 -1.37 13.73
N LEU A 96 -4.54 -0.22 13.46
CA LEU A 96 -3.91 0.59 14.51
C LEU A 96 -4.95 1.23 15.43
N HIS A 97 -6.05 1.73 14.86
CA HIS A 97 -7.14 2.31 15.62
C HIS A 97 -7.75 1.29 16.60
N GLU A 98 -7.99 0.06 16.14
CA GLU A 98 -8.52 -1.03 16.97
C GLU A 98 -7.60 -1.35 18.17
N LYS A 99 -6.28 -1.14 18.04
CA LYS A 99 -5.31 -1.30 19.13
C LYS A 99 -5.09 -0.04 19.98
N GLY A 100 -5.84 1.03 19.73
CA GLY A 100 -5.67 2.32 20.40
C GLY A 100 -4.33 2.99 20.10
N LEU A 101 -3.72 2.67 18.95
CA LEU A 101 -2.44 3.23 18.52
C LEU A 101 -2.64 4.48 17.63
N PRO A 102 -1.63 5.36 17.53
CA PRO A 102 -1.68 6.51 16.63
C PRO A 102 -1.87 6.09 15.17
N PRO A 103 -2.52 6.93 14.34
CA PRO A 103 -2.70 6.65 12.93
C PRO A 103 -1.37 6.52 12.21
N HIS A 104 -1.36 5.74 11.14
CA HIS A 104 -0.19 5.62 10.27
C HIS A 104 -0.09 6.85 9.38
N SER A 105 1.02 7.58 9.46
CA SER A 105 1.38 8.65 8.53
C SER A 105 2.69 8.27 7.82
N PRO A 106 2.70 8.08 6.49
CA PRO A 106 3.94 7.82 5.74
C PRO A 106 4.90 9.03 5.79
N ALA A 107 4.37 10.24 5.98
CA ALA A 107 5.16 11.47 6.11
C ALA A 107 6.13 11.41 7.29
N ASP A 108 5.78 10.68 8.36
CA ASP A 108 6.62 10.49 9.55
C ASP A 108 7.89 9.69 9.22
N PHE A 109 7.88 8.95 8.11
CA PHE A 109 8.97 8.08 7.68
C PHE A 109 9.67 8.57 6.41
N ALA A 110 9.21 9.66 5.79
CA ALA A 110 9.75 10.17 4.53
C ALA A 110 11.27 10.39 4.57
N GLY A 111 11.83 10.84 5.70
CA GLY A 111 13.28 11.06 5.86
C GLY A 111 14.15 9.79 5.87
N TRP A 112 13.54 8.61 5.95
CA TRP A 112 14.24 7.31 5.95
C TRP A 112 14.35 6.68 4.56
N TYR A 113 13.60 7.21 3.59
CA TYR A 113 13.58 6.72 2.22
C TYR A 113 14.14 7.79 1.30
N ASP A 114 14.91 7.37 0.29
CA ASP A 114 15.40 8.24 -0.78
C ASP A 114 14.24 8.60 -1.74
N ALA A 115 13.21 9.22 -1.18
CA ALA A 115 12.01 9.66 -1.88
C ALA A 115 12.27 11.05 -2.46
N GLY A 116 12.81 11.09 -3.69
CA GLY A 116 12.57 12.26 -4.55
C GLY A 116 11.05 12.47 -4.71
N GLU A 117 10.63 13.73 -4.86
CA GLU A 117 9.22 14.19 -4.93
C GLU A 117 8.23 13.08 -5.30
N VAL A 118 7.40 12.67 -4.33
CA VAL A 118 6.30 11.73 -4.59
C VAL A 118 5.36 12.41 -5.60
N PRO A 119 5.13 11.85 -6.80
CA PRO A 119 4.49 12.60 -7.89
C PRO A 119 3.01 12.90 -7.65
N PHE A 120 2.38 12.27 -6.65
CA PHE A 120 0.98 12.43 -6.35
C PHE A 120 0.81 12.73 -4.86
N ARG A 121 0.57 14.00 -4.55
CA ARG A 121 -0.14 14.42 -3.34
C ARG A 121 -1.62 14.31 -3.66
N GLU A 122 -2.29 13.30 -3.13
CA GLU A 122 -3.74 13.42 -2.91
C GLU A 122 -3.91 14.30 -1.67
N ASP A 123 -4.60 15.43 -1.84
CA ASP A 123 -5.06 16.25 -0.73
C ASP A 123 -6.11 15.44 0.04
N TRP A 124 -5.77 15.00 1.26
CA TRP A 124 -6.66 14.33 2.20
C TRP A 124 -7.53 15.35 2.95
#